data_AF-A0A7Y8A825-F1
#
_entry.id   AF-A0A7Y8A825-F1
#
_cell.length_a   1.000
_cell.length_b   1.000
_cell.length_c   1.000
_cell.angle_alpha   90.00
_cell.angle_beta   90.00
_cell.angle_gamma   90.00
#
_symmetry.space_group_name_H-M   'P 1'
#
loop_
_entity.id
_entity.type
_entity.pdbx_description
1 polymer ?
#
loop_
_entity_poly.entity_id
_entity_poly.type
_entity_poly.pdbx_seq_one_letter_code
_entity_poly.pdbx_strand_id
1 'polypeptide(L)'
;DKYGARVLEANVRSFLSATGKINKGIRDSLRTEPERFMAYNNGVVLVADEIGMNRAADGSPGILWLKGMQIVNGGQTTASLYFTKKKFPNTDLSKVRVPAKLIVLRSSESEELLISNISKYANSQNAVKASDLSAN
;
A
#
# COMPACT_ATOMS: atom_id res chain seq x y z
N ASP A 1 12.92 -13.67 0.60
CA ASP A 1 11.88 -14.71 0.44
C ASP A 1 11.09 -15.11 1.69
N LYS A 2 11.22 -14.42 2.84
CA LYS A 2 10.60 -14.85 4.11
C LYS A 2 9.06 -14.71 4.22
N TYR A 3 8.42 -13.93 3.35
CA TYR A 3 6.96 -13.66 3.41
C TYR A 3 6.26 -13.71 2.02
N GLY A 4 6.94 -14.32 1.04
CA GLY A 4 6.71 -14.11 -0.39
C GLY A 4 5.39 -14.61 -0.99
N ALA A 5 4.65 -15.49 -0.31
CA ALA A 5 3.40 -16.06 -0.84
C ALA A 5 2.14 -15.43 -0.20
N ARG A 6 2.05 -15.38 1.14
CA ARG A 6 0.82 -14.97 1.84
C ARG A 6 0.48 -13.47 1.79
N VAL A 7 1.50 -12.59 1.83
CA VAL A 7 1.28 -11.12 1.69
C VAL A 7 0.91 -10.76 0.24
N LEU A 8 1.29 -11.63 -0.69
CA LEU A 8 1.31 -11.36 -2.12
C LEU A 8 0.13 -12.03 -2.86
N GLU A 9 -0.37 -13.21 -2.46
CA GLU A 9 -1.32 -13.97 -3.28
C GLU A 9 -2.61 -13.24 -3.67
N ALA A 10 -3.25 -12.52 -2.73
CA ALA A 10 -4.49 -11.79 -3.01
C ALA A 10 -4.26 -10.47 -3.79
N ASN A 11 -3.14 -9.77 -3.54
CA ASN A 11 -2.85 -8.45 -4.14
C ASN A 11 -1.97 -8.51 -5.40
N VAL A 12 -1.24 -9.61 -5.61
CA VAL A 12 -0.35 -9.80 -6.76
C VAL A 12 -1.13 -10.23 -7.99
N ARG A 13 -2.25 -10.94 -7.84
CA ARG A 13 -3.06 -11.33 -9.00
C ARG A 13 -3.59 -10.08 -9.73
N SER A 14 -4.07 -9.06 -9.00
CA SER A 14 -4.49 -7.79 -9.62
C SER A 14 -3.31 -7.02 -10.22
N PHE A 15 -2.12 -7.13 -9.64
CA PHE A 15 -0.91 -6.47 -10.14
C PHE A 15 -0.29 -7.14 -11.38
N LEU A 16 -0.17 -8.48 -11.41
CA LEU A 16 0.39 -9.21 -12.55
C LEU A 16 -0.46 -9.02 -13.81
N SER A 17 -1.77 -8.80 -13.63
CA SER A 17 -2.69 -8.45 -14.71
C SER A 17 -2.56 -6.99 -15.17
N ALA A 18 -1.95 -6.10 -14.38
CA ALA A 18 -1.89 -4.66 -14.63
C ALA A 18 -0.58 -4.25 -15.31
N THR A 19 -0.24 -4.79 -16.47
CA THR A 19 0.89 -4.30 -17.29
C THR A 19 0.51 -3.03 -18.06
N GLY A 20 0.31 -1.91 -17.36
CA GLY A 20 -0.13 -0.62 -17.94
C GLY A 20 0.78 0.59 -17.68
N LYS A 21 0.47 1.72 -18.34
CA LYS A 21 1.16 3.03 -18.20
C LYS A 21 1.21 3.54 -16.74
N ILE A 22 0.23 3.20 -15.90
CA ILE A 22 0.17 3.61 -14.49
C ILE A 22 1.37 3.06 -13.70
N ASN A 23 1.72 1.79 -13.90
CA ASN A 23 2.88 1.16 -13.23
C ASN A 23 4.22 1.76 -13.69
N LYS A 24 4.25 2.43 -14.85
CA LYS A 24 5.41 3.21 -15.27
C LYS A 24 5.54 4.49 -14.43
N GLY A 25 4.46 5.24 -14.24
CA GLY A 25 4.47 6.46 -13.42
C GLY A 25 4.93 6.20 -11.98
N ILE A 26 4.35 5.20 -11.31
CA ILE A 26 4.73 4.85 -9.91
C ILE A 26 6.22 4.50 -9.80
N ARG A 27 6.71 3.67 -10.73
CA ARG A 27 8.13 3.28 -10.77
C ARG A 27 9.04 4.46 -11.05
N ASP A 28 8.66 5.33 -11.97
CA ASP A 28 9.49 6.48 -12.34
C ASP A 28 9.57 7.43 -11.12
N SER A 29 8.47 7.71 -10.43
CA SER A 29 8.45 8.45 -9.16
C SER A 29 9.38 7.83 -8.10
N LEU A 30 9.41 6.50 -7.96
CA LEU A 30 10.35 5.82 -7.03
C LEU A 30 11.82 6.08 -7.35
N ARG A 31 12.17 6.27 -8.62
CA ARG A 31 13.56 6.36 -9.07
C ARG A 31 14.05 7.79 -9.23
N THR A 32 13.17 8.70 -9.65
CA THR A 32 13.55 10.07 -10.00
C THR A 32 13.11 11.09 -8.96
N GLU A 33 11.99 10.86 -8.26
CA GLU A 33 11.43 11.79 -7.28
C GLU A 33 10.97 11.06 -5.99
N PRO A 34 11.83 10.26 -5.33
CA PRO A 34 11.42 9.40 -4.20
C PRO A 34 10.84 10.18 -3.01
N GLU A 35 11.31 11.41 -2.77
CA GLU A 35 10.83 12.32 -1.73
C GLU A 35 9.35 12.71 -1.94
N ARG A 36 8.88 12.72 -3.20
CA ARG A 36 7.49 13.07 -3.58
C ARG A 36 6.59 11.85 -3.70
N PHE A 37 7.11 10.65 -3.48
CA PHE A 37 6.36 9.42 -3.69
C PHE A 37 5.05 9.40 -2.90
N MET A 38 5.05 9.89 -1.66
CA MET A 38 3.84 10.00 -0.83
C MET A 38 2.76 10.89 -1.46
N ALA A 39 3.17 11.99 -2.12
CA ALA A 39 2.24 12.93 -2.74
C ALA A 39 1.66 12.41 -4.07
N TYR A 40 2.44 11.61 -4.80
CA TYR A 40 2.05 11.12 -6.12
C TYR A 40 1.32 9.77 -6.11
N ASN A 41 1.21 9.12 -4.95
CA ASN A 41 0.68 7.76 -4.85
C ASN A 41 -0.30 7.62 -3.68
N ASN A 42 -1.39 6.88 -3.90
CA ASN A 42 -2.47 6.71 -2.93
C ASN A 42 -2.10 5.89 -1.68
N GLY A 43 -0.97 5.18 -1.70
CA GLY A 43 -0.47 4.43 -0.55
C GLY A 43 -1.04 3.01 -0.41
N VAL A 44 -1.31 2.60 0.84
CA VAL A 44 -1.83 1.26 1.20
C VAL A 44 -2.92 1.34 2.27
N VAL A 45 -3.84 0.37 2.25
CA VAL A 45 -4.80 0.14 3.35
C VAL A 45 -4.49 -1.20 3.99
N LEU A 46 -4.37 -1.19 5.31
CA LEU A 46 -3.98 -2.31 6.14
C LEU A 46 -5.10 -2.62 7.14
N VAL A 47 -5.33 -3.90 7.36
CA VAL A 47 -6.09 -4.41 8.51
C VAL A 47 -5.15 -5.18 9.44
N ALA A 48 -5.44 -5.20 10.74
CA ALA A 48 -4.71 -5.98 11.74
C ALA A 48 -5.61 -6.32 12.93
N ASP A 49 -5.39 -7.45 13.58
CA ASP A 49 -6.17 -7.91 14.74
C ASP A 49 -5.76 -7.11 16.00
N GLU A 50 -4.46 -6.86 16.14
CA GLU A 50 -3.88 -6.18 17.29
C GLU A 50 -2.74 -5.26 16.86
N ILE A 51 -2.55 -4.19 17.64
CA ILE A 51 -1.49 -3.21 17.45
C ILE A 51 -0.73 -2.99 18.76
N GLY A 52 0.59 -3.10 18.70
CA GLY A 52 1.48 -2.62 19.74
C GLY A 52 2.00 -1.24 19.36
N MET A 53 1.84 -0.26 20.24
CA MET A 53 2.38 1.09 20.07
C MET A 53 3.57 1.32 21.01
N ASN A 54 4.56 2.08 20.56
CA ASN A 54 5.66 2.57 21.39
C ASN A 54 6.07 3.97 20.93
N ARG A 55 7.10 4.57 21.54
CA ARG A 55 7.72 5.81 21.06
C ARG A 55 8.72 5.50 19.96
N ALA A 56 8.67 6.24 18.87
CA ALA A 56 9.69 6.26 17.82
C ALA A 56 10.96 6.95 18.34
N ALA A 57 12.05 6.90 17.57
CA ALA A 57 13.34 7.48 17.94
C ALA A 57 13.28 8.99 18.21
N ASP A 58 12.31 9.68 17.62
CA ASP A 58 12.04 11.11 17.81
C ASP A 58 11.03 11.41 18.94
N GLY A 59 10.59 10.39 19.68
CA GLY A 59 9.61 10.52 20.75
C GLY A 59 8.16 10.60 20.28
N SER A 60 7.88 10.55 18.99
CA SER A 60 6.51 10.48 18.47
C SER A 60 5.88 9.09 18.70
N PRO A 61 4.55 8.94 18.71
CA PRO A 61 3.93 7.62 18.69
C PRO A 61 4.29 6.83 17.43
N GLY A 62 4.76 5.60 17.60
CA GLY A 62 5.14 4.68 16.54
C GLY A 62 4.51 3.31 16.72
N ILE A 63 4.38 2.58 15.61
CA ILE A 63 3.90 1.20 15.60
C ILE A 63 5.08 0.30 15.93
N LEU A 64 4.99 -0.46 17.03
CA LEU A 64 5.98 -1.45 17.43
C LEU A 64 5.76 -2.78 16.72
N TRP A 65 4.50 -3.24 16.65
CA TRP A 65 4.14 -4.48 15.97
C TRP A 65 2.65 -4.47 15.57
N LEU A 66 2.32 -5.32 14.59
CA LEU A 66 0.95 -5.62 14.16
C LEU A 66 0.76 -7.14 14.12
N LYS A 67 -0.37 -7.63 14.64
CA LYS A 67 -0.77 -9.04 14.56
C LYS A 67 -1.84 -9.21 13.48
N GLY A 68 -1.78 -10.31 12.72
CA GLY A 68 -2.76 -10.59 11.67
C GLY A 68 -2.76 -9.58 10.52
N MET A 69 -1.67 -8.84 10.31
CA MET A 69 -1.64 -7.75 9.33
C MET A 69 -1.90 -8.24 7.90
N GLN A 70 -2.85 -7.61 7.21
CA GLN A 70 -3.13 -7.83 5.79
C GLN A 70 -3.28 -6.50 5.04
N ILE A 71 -2.69 -6.41 3.84
CA ILE A 71 -2.95 -5.32 2.89
C ILE A 71 -4.24 -5.64 2.15
N VAL A 72 -5.24 -4.76 2.23
CA VAL A 72 -6.55 -4.91 1.56
C VAL A 72 -6.74 -3.95 0.39
N ASN A 73 -5.85 -2.96 0.24
CA ASN A 73 -5.75 -2.08 -0.92
C ASN A 73 -4.31 -1.54 -1.06
N GLY A 74 -3.90 -1.20 -2.28
CA GLY A 74 -2.55 -0.70 -2.57
C GLY A 74 -1.63 -1.73 -3.23
N GLY A 75 -2.20 -2.70 -3.96
CA GLY A 75 -1.45 -3.71 -4.70
C GLY A 75 -0.43 -3.11 -5.68
N GLN A 76 -0.81 -2.05 -6.40
CA GLN A 76 0.10 -1.34 -7.31
C GLN A 76 1.27 -0.67 -6.57
N THR A 77 1.02 0.00 -5.45
CA THR A 77 2.05 0.61 -4.61
C THR A 77 3.03 -0.44 -4.10
N THR A 78 2.50 -1.51 -3.50
CA THR A 78 3.29 -2.58 -2.87
C THR A 78 4.16 -3.31 -3.88
N ALA A 79 3.57 -3.68 -5.02
CA ALA A 79 4.29 -4.39 -6.06
C ALA A 79 5.29 -3.49 -6.80
N SER A 80 4.95 -2.22 -7.05
CA SER A 80 5.89 -1.28 -7.67
C SER A 80 7.14 -1.08 -6.81
N LEU A 81 7.01 -0.99 -5.48
CA LEU A 81 8.14 -0.96 -4.56
C LEU A 81 9.03 -2.21 -4.71
N TYR A 82 8.43 -3.40 -4.60
CA TYR A 82 9.15 -4.67 -4.69
C TYR A 82 9.85 -4.86 -6.04
N PHE A 83 9.10 -4.77 -7.14
CA PHE A 83 9.64 -5.03 -8.47
C PHE A 83 10.62 -3.94 -8.94
N THR A 84 10.46 -2.68 -8.52
CA THR A 84 11.44 -1.63 -8.81
C THR A 84 12.75 -1.90 -8.10
N LYS A 85 12.73 -2.22 -6.80
CA LYS A 85 13.96 -2.57 -6.06
C LYS A 85 14.61 -3.84 -6.59
N LYS A 86 13.80 -4.85 -6.96
CA LYS A 86 14.30 -6.09 -7.57
C LYS A 86 14.95 -5.86 -8.93
N LYS A 87 14.35 -5.03 -9.79
CA LYS A 87 14.88 -4.72 -11.13
C LYS A 87 16.04 -3.72 -11.12
N PHE A 88 16.02 -2.77 -10.19
CA PHE A 88 17.02 -1.73 -10.03
C PHE A 88 17.55 -1.75 -8.58
N PRO A 89 18.50 -2.64 -8.25
CA PRO A 89 18.99 -2.84 -6.88
C PRO A 89 19.53 -1.57 -6.21
N ASN A 90 20.04 -0.64 -6.99
CA ASN A 90 20.59 0.64 -6.51
C ASN A 90 19.52 1.70 -6.22
N THR A 91 18.22 1.41 -6.42
CA THR A 91 17.15 2.36 -6.05
C THR A 91 17.16 2.57 -4.55
N ASP A 92 17.41 3.81 -4.12
CA ASP A 92 17.36 4.21 -2.71
C ASP A 92 15.90 4.44 -2.29
N LEU A 93 15.41 3.60 -1.38
CA LEU A 93 14.06 3.69 -0.83
C LEU A 93 14.00 4.43 0.51
N SER A 94 15.14 4.87 1.07
CA SER A 94 15.19 5.52 2.39
C SER A 94 14.39 6.83 2.44
N LYS A 95 14.27 7.49 1.28
CA LYS A 95 13.52 8.74 1.05
C LYS A 95 12.05 8.52 0.69
N VAL A 96 11.66 7.28 0.39
CA VAL A 96 10.29 6.96 0.02
C VAL A 96 9.42 6.91 1.27
N ARG A 97 8.28 7.60 1.22
CA ARG A 97 7.22 7.54 2.23
C ARG A 97 5.93 7.06 1.58
N VAL A 98 5.21 6.18 2.26
CA VAL A 98 3.96 5.58 1.76
C VAL A 98 2.86 5.94 2.75
N PRO A 99 1.79 6.64 2.34
CA PRO A 99 0.67 6.86 3.22
C PRO A 99 -0.02 5.52 3.52
N ALA A 100 -0.39 5.31 4.77
CA ALA A 100 -1.02 4.07 5.21
C ALA A 100 -2.27 4.37 6.04
N LYS A 101 -3.39 3.73 5.69
CA LYS A 101 -4.58 3.66 6.54
C LYS A 101 -4.58 2.31 7.24
N LEU A 102 -4.45 2.31 8.57
CA LEU A 102 -4.51 1.11 9.39
C LEU A 102 -5.87 1.00 10.09
N ILE A 103 -6.52 -0.15 9.95
CA ILE A 103 -7.79 -0.49 10.60
C ILE A 103 -7.54 -1.64 11.55
N VAL A 104 -7.69 -1.41 12.85
CA VAL A 104 -7.53 -2.44 13.88
C VAL A 104 -8.87 -3.06 14.19
N LEU A 105 -8.99 -4.37 14.00
CA LEU A 105 -10.22 -5.13 14.14
C LEU A 105 -10.37 -5.53 15.62
N ARG A 106 -11.40 -5.02 16.29
CA ARG A 106 -11.72 -5.43 17.67
C ARG A 106 -12.72 -6.59 17.58
N SER A 107 -12.41 -7.70 18.25
CA SER A 107 -13.11 -8.99 18.10
C SER A 107 -14.63 -8.85 18.01
N SER A 108 -15.19 -9.25 16.87
CA SER A 108 -16.62 -9.50 16.67
C SER A 108 -16.75 -10.59 15.61
N GLU A 109 -17.84 -11.37 15.65
CA GLU A 109 -18.05 -12.58 14.82
C GLU A 109 -18.04 -12.33 13.29
N SER A 110 -17.85 -11.10 12.81
CA SER A 110 -17.94 -10.72 11.39
C SER A 110 -16.65 -10.12 10.81
N GLU A 111 -15.49 -10.52 11.31
CA GLU A 111 -14.17 -10.06 10.83
C GLU A 111 -13.96 -10.29 9.33
N GLU A 112 -14.28 -11.47 8.81
CA GLU A 112 -14.14 -11.77 7.37
C GLU A 112 -15.06 -10.91 6.49
N LEU A 113 -16.31 -10.70 6.92
CA LEU A 113 -17.27 -9.83 6.23
C LEU A 113 -16.79 -8.38 6.23
N LEU A 114 -16.22 -7.91 7.34
CA LEU A 114 -15.67 -6.57 7.44
C LEU A 114 -14.45 -6.39 6.53
N ILE A 115 -13.50 -7.33 6.53
CA ILE A 115 -12.33 -7.32 5.64
C ILE A 115 -12.77 -7.32 4.17
N SER A 116 -13.74 -8.18 3.83
CA SER A 116 -14.33 -8.26 2.48
C SER A 116 -14.95 -6.92 2.07
N ASN A 117 -15.76 -6.29 2.94
CA ASN A 117 -16.36 -5.00 2.68
C ASN A 117 -15.31 -3.89 2.55
N ILE A 118 -14.30 -3.84 3.43
CA ILE A 118 -13.21 -2.86 3.33
C ILE A 118 -12.52 -2.98 1.98
N SER A 119 -12.19 -4.20 1.55
CA SER A 119 -11.59 -4.46 0.24
C SER A 119 -12.52 -4.01 -0.89
N LYS A 120 -13.79 -4.41 -0.85
CA LYS A 120 -14.80 -4.03 -1.85
C LYS A 120 -14.89 -2.51 -2.00
N TYR A 121 -15.09 -1.78 -0.90
CA TYR A 121 -15.28 -0.33 -0.93
C TYR A 121 -14.00 0.45 -1.25
N ALA A 122 -12.83 -0.04 -0.83
CA ALA A 122 -11.56 0.59 -1.19
C ALA A 122 -11.26 0.44 -2.70
N ASN A 123 -11.74 -0.62 -3.35
CA ASN A 123 -11.50 -0.88 -4.79
C ASN A 123 -12.61 -0.37 -5.73
N SER A 124 -13.77 0.02 -5.20
CA SER A 124 -14.93 0.44 -6.02
C SER A 124 -15.12 1.96 -6.11
N GLN A 125 -14.13 2.74 -5.65
CA GLN A 125 -14.10 4.18 -5.93
C GLN A 125 -13.85 4.40 -7.42
N ASN A 126 -14.73 5.18 -8.07
CA ASN A 126 -14.59 5.50 -9.49
C ASN A 126 -13.29 6.27 -9.74
N ALA A 127 -12.57 5.90 -10.80
CA ALA A 127 -11.43 6.69 -11.26
C ALA A 127 -11.90 8.05 -11.77
N VAL A 128 -11.35 9.13 -11.22
CA VAL A 128 -11.53 10.48 -11.77
C VAL A 128 -10.79 10.55 -13.10
N LYS A 129 -11.46 11.01 -14.17
CA LYS A 129 -10.81 11.11 -15.48
C LYS A 129 -9.91 12.34 -15.52
N ALA A 130 -8.82 12.28 -16.27
CA ALA A 130 -7.93 13.44 -16.46
C ALA A 130 -8.66 14.66 -17.08
N SER A 131 -9.71 14.41 -17.87
CA SER A 131 -10.62 15.45 -18.38
C SER A 131 -11.30 16.23 -17.26
N ASP A 132 -11.63 15.56 -16.15
CA ASP A 132 -12.37 16.15 -15.03
C ASP A 132 -11.45 16.96 -14.12
N LEU A 133 -10.13 16.70 -14.17
CA LEU A 133 -9.09 17.40 -13.41
C LEU A 133 -8.58 18.66 -14.10
N SER A 134 -8.64 18.72 -15.44
CA SER A 134 -8.12 19.83 -16.26
C SER A 134 -9.16 20.92 -16.55
N ALA A 135 -10.39 20.74 -16.09
CA ALA A 135 -11.50 21.68 -16.27
C ALA A 135 -11.66 22.70 -15.11
N ASN A 136 -10.65 22.84 -14.23
CA ASN A 136 -10.61 23.84 -13.16
C ASN A 136 -9.54 24.91 -13.41
#